data_AF-A0A2H0P8J3-F1
#
_entry.id   AF-A0A2H0P8J3-F1
#
_cell.length_a   1.000
_cell.length_b   1.000
_cell.length_c   1.000
_cell.angle_alpha   90.00
_cell.angle_beta   90.00
_cell.angle_gamma   90.00
#
_symmetry.space_group_name_H-M   'P 1'
#
loop_
_entity.id
_entity.type
_entity.pdbx_description
1 polymer ?
#
loop_
_entity_poly.entity_id
_entity_poly.type
_entity_poly.pdbx_seq_one_letter_code
_entity_poly.pdbx_strand_id
1 'polypeptide(L)'
;MPKTPPTTGHLSRLYFELAQIGANSAGEKLPWNFDPSCKEELLAIACDMSRYDPRLVDIVVEYFVRSWEDTNPAALRRYYKEMDCPQTVAVIMEFFVTAVTDNEAVYFAQYLTLGLTSVPTQFYFHDLYAIGGKLAKRASEEGLYEYKKWGFLACERPVVNAQNKEASGTFDNIARRNILNRILTEKSEISLNDYLSALKFSISRQQALLDIKAAGLTKKGDAGRSVKWKLAA
;
A
#
# COMPACT_ATOMS: atom_id res chain seq x y z
N MET A 1 -17.45 10.24 10.98
CA MET A 1 -16.12 9.57 10.91
C MET A 1 -15.62 9.15 12.29
N PRO A 2 -14.77 8.11 12.38
CA PRO A 2 -14.32 7.54 13.65
C PRO A 2 -13.47 8.54 14.45
N LYS A 3 -14.02 9.11 15.52
CA LYS A 3 -13.28 10.02 16.43
C LYS A 3 -12.40 9.31 17.46
N THR A 4 -12.46 7.99 17.46
CA THR A 4 -11.78 7.10 18.41
C THR A 4 -11.31 5.86 17.66
N PRO A 5 -10.17 5.26 18.04
CA PRO A 5 -9.69 4.04 17.40
C PRO A 5 -10.79 2.96 17.31
N PRO A 6 -11.01 2.34 16.15
CA PRO A 6 -12.00 1.29 15.99
C PRO A 6 -11.62 0.05 16.80
N THR A 7 -12.60 -0.59 17.42
CA THR A 7 -12.41 -1.90 18.04
C THR A 7 -12.40 -2.98 16.96
N THR A 8 -11.94 -4.20 17.31
CA THR A 8 -12.08 -5.36 16.42
C THR A 8 -13.53 -5.61 15.99
N GLY A 9 -14.49 -5.33 16.88
CA GLY A 9 -15.92 -5.41 16.55
C GLY A 9 -16.35 -4.38 15.50
N HIS A 10 -15.86 -3.14 15.59
CA HIS A 10 -16.10 -2.11 14.58
C HIS A 10 -15.49 -2.50 13.23
N LEU A 11 -14.28 -3.03 13.20
CA LEU A 11 -13.63 -3.49 11.96
C LEU A 11 -14.38 -4.67 11.33
N SER A 12 -14.79 -5.65 12.14
CA SER A 12 -15.61 -6.78 11.67
C SER A 12 -16.96 -6.31 11.11
N ARG A 13 -17.61 -5.33 11.74
CA ARG A 13 -18.83 -4.75 11.18
C ARG A 13 -18.56 -4.00 9.89
N LEU A 14 -17.50 -3.22 9.80
CA LEU A 14 -17.13 -2.52 8.56
C LEU A 14 -16.92 -3.50 7.40
N TYR A 15 -16.27 -4.64 7.63
CA TYR A 15 -16.15 -5.71 6.63
C TYR A 15 -17.51 -6.25 6.19
N PHE A 16 -18.43 -6.47 7.13
CA PHE A 16 -19.79 -6.92 6.79
C PHE A 16 -20.50 -5.91 5.87
N GLU A 17 -20.39 -4.62 6.15
CA GLU A 17 -21.06 -3.55 5.39
C GLU A 17 -20.41 -3.34 4.01
N LEU A 18 -19.08 -3.40 3.92
CA LEU A 18 -18.36 -3.37 2.65
C LEU A 18 -18.75 -4.56 1.76
N ALA A 19 -18.96 -5.74 2.34
CA ALA A 19 -19.47 -6.89 1.60
C ALA A 19 -20.87 -6.66 1.04
N GLN A 20 -21.75 -5.89 1.72
CA GLN A 20 -23.09 -5.58 1.21
C GLN A 20 -23.06 -4.72 -0.05
N ILE A 21 -22.01 -3.91 -0.25
CA ILE A 21 -21.82 -3.10 -1.46
C ILE A 21 -20.95 -3.80 -2.51
N GLY A 22 -20.57 -5.07 -2.31
CA GLY A 22 -19.85 -5.88 -3.29
C GLY A 22 -18.34 -5.96 -3.09
N ALA A 23 -17.79 -5.44 -1.99
CA ALA A 23 -16.37 -5.60 -1.67
C ALA A 23 -16.04 -7.05 -1.27
N ASN A 24 -14.85 -7.51 -1.63
CA ASN A 24 -14.37 -8.85 -1.29
C ASN A 24 -13.89 -8.92 0.17
N SER A 25 -14.83 -9.07 1.10
CA SER A 25 -14.53 -9.10 2.53
C SER A 25 -15.52 -10.00 3.29
N ALA A 26 -15.09 -10.48 4.46
CA ALA A 26 -15.91 -11.29 5.35
C ALA A 26 -15.89 -10.68 6.74
N GLY A 27 -17.06 -10.28 7.22
CA GLY A 27 -17.26 -9.67 8.52
C GLY A 27 -18.56 -10.14 9.17
N GLU A 28 -18.76 -9.74 10.42
CA GLU A 28 -19.93 -10.08 11.20
C GLU A 28 -20.82 -8.87 11.48
N LYS A 29 -22.13 -9.10 11.57
CA LYS A 29 -23.10 -8.06 11.91
C LYS A 29 -23.06 -7.74 13.41
N LEU A 30 -22.02 -7.04 13.84
CA LEU A 30 -21.81 -6.61 15.23
C LEU A 30 -22.37 -5.20 15.51
N PRO A 31 -22.57 -4.82 16.78
CA PRO A 31 -22.97 -3.45 17.15
C PRO A 31 -21.97 -2.42 16.62
N TRP A 32 -22.49 -1.31 16.09
CA TRP A 32 -21.70 -0.28 15.44
C TRP A 32 -22.37 1.08 15.59
N ASN A 33 -21.56 2.11 15.80
CA ASN A 33 -22.03 3.47 16.10
C ASN A 33 -22.08 4.37 14.86
N PHE A 34 -22.02 3.78 13.67
CA PHE A 34 -22.02 4.48 12.41
C PHE A 34 -23.26 4.06 11.65
N ASP A 35 -23.90 5.04 11.02
CA ASP A 35 -25.11 4.85 10.22
C ASP A 35 -24.88 5.53 8.87
N PRO A 36 -24.06 4.92 7.99
CA PRO A 36 -23.72 5.53 6.71
C PRO A 36 -24.98 5.71 5.87
N SER A 37 -25.26 6.94 5.49
CA SER A 37 -26.44 7.32 4.70
C SER A 37 -26.35 6.88 3.23
N CYS A 38 -25.14 6.62 2.75
CA CYS A 38 -24.86 6.15 1.40
C CYS A 38 -23.54 5.34 1.34
N LYS A 39 -23.30 4.69 0.18
CA LYS A 39 -22.07 3.91 -0.05
C LYS A 39 -20.81 4.79 0.01
N GLU A 40 -20.89 6.04 -0.44
CA GLU A 40 -19.73 6.94 -0.42
C GLU A 40 -19.31 7.32 1.00
N GLU A 41 -20.26 7.43 1.93
CA GLU A 41 -19.97 7.62 3.35
C GLU A 41 -19.28 6.38 3.94
N LEU A 42 -19.79 5.19 3.61
CA LEU A 42 -19.19 3.92 4.02
C LEU A 42 -17.75 3.78 3.49
N LEU A 43 -17.50 4.12 2.23
CA LEU A 43 -16.17 4.11 1.63
C LEU A 43 -15.24 5.12 2.29
N ALA A 44 -15.73 6.32 2.61
CA ALA A 44 -14.94 7.33 3.31
C ALA A 44 -14.59 6.86 4.74
N ILE A 45 -15.52 6.21 5.45
CA ILE A 45 -15.24 5.57 6.75
C ILE A 45 -14.19 4.47 6.58
N ALA A 46 -14.29 3.64 5.54
CA ALA A 46 -13.35 2.57 5.28
C ALA A 46 -11.93 3.08 4.98
N CYS A 47 -11.81 4.14 4.18
CA CYS A 47 -10.54 4.82 3.94
C CYS A 47 -9.92 5.35 5.23
N ASP A 48 -10.70 6.03 6.09
CA ASP A 48 -10.18 6.56 7.35
C ASP A 48 -9.75 5.43 8.31
N MET A 49 -10.57 4.36 8.41
CA MET A 49 -10.29 3.19 9.24
C MET A 49 -9.16 2.30 8.69
N SER A 50 -8.77 2.44 7.43
CA SER A 50 -7.70 1.64 6.83
C SER A 50 -6.34 1.83 7.52
N ARG A 51 -6.17 2.93 8.26
CA ARG A 51 -5.01 3.14 9.13
C ARG A 51 -4.94 2.21 10.34
N TYR A 52 -6.00 1.46 10.66
CA TYR A 52 -6.03 0.57 11.81
C TYR A 52 -5.95 -0.92 11.44
N ASP A 53 -6.12 -1.26 10.16
CA ASP A 53 -6.02 -2.64 9.69
C ASP A 53 -5.53 -2.68 8.24
N PRO A 54 -4.34 -3.26 7.97
CA PRO A 54 -3.84 -3.43 6.61
C PRO A 54 -4.81 -4.11 5.65
N ARG A 55 -5.67 -5.01 6.14
CA ARG A 55 -6.66 -5.72 5.31
C ARG A 55 -7.69 -4.76 4.71
N LEU A 56 -8.00 -3.65 5.38
CA LEU A 56 -8.90 -2.64 4.83
C LEU A 56 -8.30 -1.95 3.61
N VAL A 57 -6.98 -1.75 3.56
CA VAL A 57 -6.31 -1.21 2.38
C VAL A 57 -6.53 -2.16 1.20
N ASP A 58 -6.32 -3.46 1.39
CA ASP A 58 -6.57 -4.50 0.38
C ASP A 58 -8.01 -4.45 -0.13
N ILE A 59 -8.98 -4.49 0.79
CA ILE A 59 -10.41 -4.55 0.48
C ILE A 59 -10.85 -3.30 -0.30
N VAL A 60 -10.45 -2.11 0.15
CA VAL A 60 -10.87 -0.84 -0.44
C VAL A 60 -10.21 -0.63 -1.80
N VAL A 61 -8.92 -0.96 -1.95
CA VAL A 61 -8.25 -0.88 -3.25
C VAL A 61 -8.88 -1.85 -4.25
N GLU A 62 -9.11 -3.12 -3.86
CA GLU A 62 -9.76 -4.11 -4.73
C GLU A 62 -11.17 -3.64 -5.14
N TYR A 63 -11.94 -3.09 -4.20
CA TYR A 63 -13.26 -2.53 -4.48
C TYR A 63 -13.19 -1.43 -5.55
N PHE A 64 -12.29 -0.45 -5.41
CA PHE A 64 -12.16 0.60 -6.42
C PHE A 64 -11.71 0.06 -7.78
N VAL A 65 -10.75 -0.86 -7.81
CA VAL A 65 -10.30 -1.49 -9.07
C VAL A 65 -11.48 -2.13 -9.83
N ARG A 66 -12.47 -2.67 -9.12
CA ARG A 66 -13.61 -3.38 -9.71
C ARG A 66 -14.87 -2.52 -9.92
N SER A 67 -15.07 -1.48 -9.13
CA SER A 67 -16.37 -0.79 -9.00
C SER A 67 -16.23 0.73 -8.88
N TRP A 68 -15.14 1.31 -9.38
CA TRP A 68 -14.97 2.77 -9.36
C TRP A 68 -16.05 3.51 -10.16
N GLU A 69 -16.53 2.95 -11.28
CA GLU A 69 -17.57 3.53 -12.14
C GLU A 69 -18.89 3.77 -11.37
N ASP A 70 -19.19 2.87 -10.43
CA ASP A 70 -20.38 2.97 -9.60
C ASP A 70 -20.24 3.99 -8.47
N THR A 71 -19.04 4.49 -8.19
CA THR A 71 -18.80 5.39 -7.05
C THR A 71 -18.92 6.84 -7.48
N ASN A 72 -19.74 7.64 -6.78
CA ASN A 72 -19.82 9.07 -7.08
C ASN A 72 -18.65 9.81 -6.40
N PRO A 73 -17.63 10.28 -7.14
CA PRO A 73 -16.44 10.85 -6.52
C PRO A 73 -16.74 12.19 -5.82
N ALA A 74 -17.71 12.96 -6.32
CA ALA A 74 -18.12 14.21 -5.69
C ALA A 74 -18.84 13.97 -4.36
N ALA A 75 -19.65 12.91 -4.26
CA ALA A 75 -20.31 12.52 -3.01
C ALA A 75 -19.29 12.03 -1.98
N LEU A 76 -18.32 11.20 -2.37
CA LEU A 76 -17.24 10.74 -1.49
C LEU A 76 -16.44 11.92 -0.92
N ARG A 77 -16.06 12.89 -1.76
CA ARG A 77 -15.32 14.09 -1.34
C ARG A 77 -16.06 14.94 -0.29
N ARG A 78 -17.39 14.92 -0.23
CA ARG A 78 -18.15 15.69 0.76
C ARG A 78 -17.83 15.29 2.19
N TYR A 79 -17.38 14.05 2.39
CA TYR A 79 -17.01 13.51 3.69
C TYR A 79 -15.56 13.82 4.11
N TYR A 80 -14.73 14.40 3.25
CA TYR A 80 -13.32 14.71 3.58
C TYR A 80 -13.18 15.64 4.78
N LYS A 81 -14.10 16.59 4.94
CA LYS A 81 -14.13 17.52 6.09
C LYS A 81 -14.42 16.82 7.42
N GLU A 82 -14.95 15.61 7.36
CA GLU A 82 -15.31 14.81 8.53
C GLU A 82 -14.22 13.79 8.84
N MET A 83 -13.41 13.38 7.86
CA MET A 83 -12.31 12.44 8.03
C MET A 83 -11.20 13.05 8.87
N ASP A 84 -10.62 12.25 9.76
CA ASP A 84 -9.43 12.68 10.51
C ASP A 84 -8.23 12.83 9.56
N CYS A 85 -8.15 11.97 8.53
CA CYS A 85 -7.08 12.04 7.55
C CYS A 85 -7.57 11.71 6.12
N PRO A 86 -8.04 12.70 5.35
CA PRO A 86 -8.51 12.49 3.97
C PRO A 86 -7.40 12.02 3.02
N GLN A 87 -6.12 12.21 3.37
CA GLN A 87 -4.97 11.69 2.61
C GLN A 87 -4.93 10.16 2.53
N THR A 88 -5.65 9.46 3.42
CA THR A 88 -5.85 8.01 3.30
C THR A 88 -6.49 7.64 1.97
N VAL A 89 -7.50 8.40 1.51
CA VAL A 89 -8.12 8.21 0.18
C VAL A 89 -7.07 8.37 -0.91
N ALA A 90 -6.17 9.34 -0.76
CA ALA A 90 -5.15 9.59 -1.75
C ALA A 90 -4.14 8.43 -1.85
N VAL A 91 -3.73 7.85 -0.71
CA VAL A 91 -2.93 6.64 -0.68
C VAL A 91 -3.63 5.47 -1.40
N ILE A 92 -4.91 5.23 -1.10
CA ILE A 92 -5.71 4.20 -1.78
C ILE A 92 -5.75 4.46 -3.30
N MET A 93 -5.92 5.71 -3.71
CA MET A 93 -5.96 6.11 -5.12
C MET A 93 -4.61 5.93 -5.83
N GLU A 94 -3.47 6.11 -5.16
CA GLU A 94 -2.17 5.78 -5.76
C GLU A 94 -2.08 4.28 -6.08
N PHE A 95 -2.47 3.41 -5.15
CA PHE A 95 -2.49 1.96 -5.40
C PHE A 95 -3.49 1.58 -6.50
N PHE A 96 -4.67 2.19 -6.50
CA PHE A 96 -5.65 2.00 -7.56
C PHE A 96 -5.09 2.39 -8.95
N VAL A 97 -4.46 3.55 -9.08
CA VAL A 97 -3.90 4.01 -10.37
C VAL A 97 -2.84 3.06 -10.92
N THR A 98 -2.02 2.45 -10.06
CA THR A 98 -1.02 1.47 -10.51
C THR A 98 -1.63 0.15 -10.99
N ALA A 99 -2.89 -0.13 -10.64
CA ALA A 99 -3.59 -1.38 -10.95
C ALA A 99 -4.52 -1.27 -12.16
N VAL A 100 -4.81 -0.05 -12.63
CA VAL A 100 -5.70 0.22 -13.75
C VAL A 100 -4.94 0.74 -14.96
N THR A 101 -5.45 0.46 -16.15
CA THR A 101 -4.91 1.01 -17.42
C THR A 101 -5.84 2.04 -18.06
N ASP A 102 -7.05 2.21 -17.52
CA ASP A 102 -8.06 3.11 -18.04
C ASP A 102 -7.76 4.57 -17.66
N ASN A 103 -7.79 5.46 -18.64
CA ASN A 103 -7.59 6.90 -18.43
C ASN A 103 -8.73 7.53 -17.63
N GLU A 104 -9.98 7.06 -17.77
CA GLU A 104 -11.10 7.58 -16.99
C GLU A 104 -10.95 7.26 -15.51
N ALA A 105 -10.51 6.04 -15.20
CA ALA A 105 -10.11 5.63 -13.86
C ALA A 105 -8.99 6.55 -13.30
N VAL A 106 -7.99 6.88 -14.10
CA VAL A 106 -6.94 7.83 -13.68
C VAL A 106 -7.53 9.22 -13.39
N TYR A 107 -8.45 9.73 -14.21
CA TYR A 107 -9.13 11.02 -13.94
C TYR A 107 -10.00 10.97 -12.68
N PHE A 108 -10.68 9.84 -12.42
CA PHE A 108 -11.42 9.61 -11.19
C PHE A 108 -10.50 9.74 -9.96
N ALA A 109 -9.34 9.09 -9.98
CA ALA A 109 -8.35 9.17 -8.91
C ALA A 109 -7.76 10.58 -8.75
N GLN A 110 -7.43 11.25 -9.86
CA GLN A 110 -6.97 12.64 -9.85
C GLN A 110 -8.02 13.58 -9.26
N TYR A 111 -9.29 13.36 -9.59
CA TYR A 111 -10.38 14.14 -9.01
C TYR A 111 -10.49 13.92 -7.51
N LEU A 112 -10.37 12.68 -7.01
CA LEU A 112 -10.42 12.42 -5.56
C LEU A 112 -9.22 13.00 -4.81
N THR A 113 -8.03 13.07 -5.43
CA THR A 113 -6.81 13.58 -4.80
C THR A 113 -6.63 15.09 -4.94
N LEU A 114 -7.35 15.75 -5.84
CA LEU A 114 -7.19 17.16 -6.15
C LEU A 114 -7.42 18.06 -4.92
N GLY A 115 -6.40 18.85 -4.58
CA GLY A 115 -6.42 19.82 -3.49
C GLY A 115 -5.99 19.27 -2.14
N LEU A 116 -5.73 17.96 -2.04
CA LEU A 116 -5.08 17.39 -0.85
C LEU A 116 -3.58 17.69 -0.87
N THR A 117 -3.02 17.96 0.30
CA THR A 117 -1.58 18.10 0.52
C THR A 117 -1.07 16.94 1.38
N SER A 118 0.22 16.61 1.24
CA SER A 118 0.86 15.59 2.08
C SER A 118 0.81 15.99 3.55
N VAL A 119 0.66 14.99 4.42
CA VAL A 119 0.77 15.20 5.87
C VAL A 119 2.24 15.24 6.31
N PRO A 120 2.53 15.75 7.52
CA PRO A 120 3.83 15.52 8.14
C PRO A 120 4.15 14.04 8.22
N THR A 121 5.42 13.70 8.01
CA THR A 121 5.90 12.32 7.97
C THR A 121 5.49 11.55 9.22
N GLN A 122 4.73 10.47 9.01
CA GLN A 122 4.24 9.59 10.09
C GLN A 122 4.03 8.17 9.58
N PHE A 123 3.89 7.19 10.48
CA PHE A 123 3.45 5.85 10.07
C PHE A 123 2.01 5.89 9.57
N TYR A 124 1.73 5.14 8.50
CA TYR A 124 0.36 5.02 8.00
C TYR A 124 -0.53 4.32 9.02
N PHE A 125 -0.07 3.14 9.47
CA PHE A 125 -0.82 2.29 10.38
C PHE A 125 -0.59 2.68 11.84
N HIS A 126 -1.69 2.82 12.57
CA HIS A 126 -1.69 2.95 14.01
C HIS A 126 -1.38 1.60 14.67
N ASP A 127 -0.48 1.61 15.65
CA ASP A 127 -0.10 0.48 16.50
C ASP A 127 0.42 -0.81 15.80
N LEU A 128 0.57 -0.80 14.47
CA LEU A 128 1.14 -1.94 13.74
C LEU A 128 2.64 -2.12 14.03
N TYR A 129 3.34 -1.03 14.33
CA TYR A 129 4.78 -1.02 14.51
C TYR A 129 5.16 -0.75 15.96
N ALA A 130 5.83 -1.73 16.58
CA ALA A 130 6.50 -1.49 17.85
C ALA A 130 7.60 -0.43 17.68
N ILE A 131 7.67 0.52 18.62
CA ILE A 131 8.67 1.61 18.61
C ILE A 131 10.09 1.00 18.56
N GLY A 132 10.89 1.45 17.60
CA GLY A 132 12.26 0.94 17.39
C GLY A 132 12.33 -0.51 16.87
N GLY A 133 11.18 -1.13 16.56
CA GLY A 133 11.12 -2.49 16.04
C GLY A 133 11.66 -2.60 14.61
N LYS A 134 12.03 -3.83 14.22
CA LYS A 134 12.51 -4.11 12.86
C LYS A 134 11.51 -3.69 11.78
N LEU A 135 10.21 -3.89 12.02
CA LEU A 135 9.15 -3.49 11.09
C LEU A 135 9.03 -1.97 10.97
N ALA A 136 9.11 -1.23 12.08
CA ALA A 136 9.12 0.23 12.07
C ALA A 136 10.29 0.77 11.24
N LYS A 137 11.50 0.23 11.46
CA LYS A 137 12.69 0.58 10.69
C LYS A 137 12.48 0.32 9.19
N ARG A 138 11.91 -0.84 8.84
CA ARG A 138 11.60 -1.18 7.45
C ARG A 138 10.57 -0.24 6.84
N ALA A 139 9.48 0.07 7.54
CA ALA A 139 8.48 1.03 7.04
C ALA A 139 9.10 2.42 6.75
N SER A 140 10.06 2.85 7.57
CA SER A 140 10.78 4.11 7.36
C SER A 140 11.79 4.08 6.22
N GLU A 141 12.58 3.01 6.11
CA GLU A 141 13.71 2.92 5.15
C GLU A 141 13.31 2.31 3.80
N GLU A 142 12.33 1.41 3.81
CA GLU A 142 11.89 0.56 2.69
C GLU A 142 10.43 0.84 2.32
N GLY A 143 9.87 1.97 2.76
CA GLY A 143 8.47 2.31 2.52
C GLY A 143 8.12 2.43 1.03
N LEU A 144 6.87 2.15 0.68
CA LEU A 144 6.36 2.25 -0.69
C LEU A 144 6.17 3.72 -1.10
N TYR A 145 6.29 3.99 -2.39
CA TYR A 145 6.12 5.32 -2.96
C TYR A 145 4.73 5.88 -2.71
N GLU A 146 3.71 5.04 -2.83
CA GLU A 146 2.29 5.38 -2.69
C GLU A 146 1.98 5.97 -1.31
N TYR A 147 2.57 5.41 -0.24
CA TYR A 147 2.50 5.99 1.11
C TYR A 147 3.36 7.26 1.22
N LYS A 148 4.62 7.20 0.78
CA LYS A 148 5.58 8.31 0.96
C LYS A 148 5.16 9.60 0.28
N LYS A 149 4.55 9.51 -0.90
CA LYS A 149 4.01 10.66 -1.65
C LYS A 149 3.06 11.50 -0.80
N TRP A 150 2.33 10.87 0.11
CA TRP A 150 1.33 11.52 0.95
C TRP A 150 1.79 11.76 2.39
N GLY A 151 3.08 11.55 2.69
CA GLY A 151 3.65 11.78 4.03
C GLY A 151 3.58 10.56 4.96
N PHE A 152 3.35 9.36 4.41
CA PHE A 152 3.22 8.14 5.20
C PHE A 152 4.37 7.17 5.03
N LEU A 153 4.61 6.40 6.08
CA LEU A 153 5.60 5.32 6.14
C LEU A 153 4.86 3.98 6.34
N ALA A 154 4.98 3.09 5.35
CA ALA A 154 4.44 1.73 5.37
C ALA A 154 5.02 0.89 4.22
N CYS A 155 5.03 -0.44 4.38
CA CYS A 155 5.53 -1.41 3.40
C CYS A 155 4.45 -2.35 2.86
N GLU A 156 3.23 -2.24 3.39
CA GLU A 156 2.11 -3.14 3.14
C GLU A 156 1.56 -2.89 1.75
N ARG A 157 1.55 -3.96 0.95
CA ARG A 157 1.18 -3.94 -0.47
C ARG A 157 -0.22 -4.50 -0.64
N PRO A 158 -1.20 -3.70 -1.08
CA PRO A 158 -2.55 -4.20 -1.21
C PRO A 158 -2.68 -5.21 -2.34
N VAL A 159 -3.44 -6.27 -2.09
CA VAL A 159 -3.83 -7.24 -3.13
C VAL A 159 -4.90 -6.58 -3.99
N VAL A 160 -4.59 -6.34 -5.27
CA VAL A 160 -5.49 -5.66 -6.22
C VAL A 160 -6.36 -6.65 -7.00
N ASN A 161 -5.95 -7.92 -7.02
CA ASN A 161 -6.74 -9.00 -7.57
C ASN A 161 -6.52 -10.28 -6.73
N ALA A 162 -7.58 -10.70 -6.04
CA ALA A 162 -7.53 -11.85 -5.15
C ALA A 162 -7.36 -13.19 -5.88
N GLN A 163 -7.80 -13.30 -7.15
CA GLN A 163 -7.74 -14.54 -7.93
C GLN A 163 -6.30 -14.89 -8.32
N ASN A 164 -5.52 -13.89 -8.75
CA ASN A 164 -4.12 -14.07 -9.14
C ASN A 164 -3.13 -13.69 -8.01
N LYS A 165 -3.63 -13.22 -6.86
CA LYS A 165 -2.83 -12.70 -5.72
C LYS A 165 -1.86 -11.61 -6.14
N GLU A 166 -2.24 -10.81 -7.13
CA GLU A 166 -1.47 -9.68 -7.59
C GLU A 166 -1.53 -8.56 -6.56
N ALA A 167 -0.36 -8.07 -6.16
CA ALA A 167 -0.24 -6.99 -5.19
C ALA A 167 0.34 -5.75 -5.85
N SER A 168 -0.20 -4.59 -5.52
CA SER A 168 0.34 -3.30 -5.97
C SER A 168 1.39 -2.75 -5.01
N GLY A 169 2.27 -1.87 -5.49
CA GLY A 169 3.21 -1.13 -4.67
C GLY A 169 4.57 -0.95 -5.33
N THR A 170 5.08 0.28 -5.25
CA THR A 170 6.29 0.71 -5.96
C THR A 170 7.38 1.09 -4.98
N PHE A 171 8.57 0.53 -5.14
CA PHE A 171 9.77 0.94 -4.39
C PHE A 171 10.53 2.01 -5.18
N ASP A 172 10.73 3.18 -4.58
CA ASP A 172 11.64 4.18 -5.12
C ASP A 172 13.12 3.75 -5.03
N ASN A 173 14.00 4.52 -5.66
CA ASN A 173 15.42 4.19 -5.73
C ASN A 173 16.05 4.01 -4.33
N ILE A 174 15.69 4.88 -3.38
CA ILE A 174 16.22 4.85 -2.02
C ILE A 174 15.78 3.57 -1.30
N ALA A 175 14.48 3.23 -1.34
CA ALA A 175 13.96 2.02 -0.75
C ALA A 175 14.58 0.77 -1.37
N ARG A 176 14.74 0.73 -2.70
CA ARG A 176 15.40 -0.37 -3.40
C ARG A 176 16.86 -0.57 -2.96
N ARG A 177 17.62 0.52 -2.83
CA ARG A 177 18.99 0.50 -2.31
C ARG A 177 19.04 -0.01 -0.87
N ASN A 178 18.13 0.43 -0.01
CA ASN A 178 18.06 -0.01 1.38
C ASN A 178 17.73 -1.50 1.48
N ILE A 179 16.77 -1.99 0.68
CA ILE A 179 16.43 -3.41 0.57
C ILE A 179 17.66 -4.22 0.13
N LEU A 180 18.36 -3.77 -0.92
CA LEU A 180 19.57 -4.43 -1.41
C LEU A 180 20.65 -4.52 -0.32
N ASN A 181 20.93 -3.42 0.37
CA ASN A 181 21.90 -3.36 1.47
C ASN A 181 21.52 -4.29 2.62
N ARG A 182 20.23 -4.35 2.99
CA ARG A 182 19.76 -5.26 4.03
C ARG A 182 20.01 -6.71 3.65
N ILE A 183 19.66 -7.12 2.43
CA ILE A 183 19.87 -8.50 1.98
C ILE A 183 21.36 -8.83 1.96
N LEU A 184 22.23 -7.89 1.54
CA LEU A 184 23.68 -8.09 1.55
C LEU A 184 24.27 -8.18 2.97
N THR A 185 23.65 -7.51 3.93
CA THR A 185 24.07 -7.59 5.34
C THR A 185 23.64 -8.92 5.95
N GLU A 186 22.44 -9.41 5.58
CA GLU A 186 21.91 -10.70 6.03
C GLU A 186 22.56 -11.90 5.31
N LYS A 187 22.92 -11.72 4.03
CA LYS A 187 23.53 -12.73 3.16
C LYS A 187 24.82 -12.18 2.59
N SER A 188 25.94 -12.86 2.84
CA SER A 188 27.25 -12.50 2.27
C SER A 188 27.29 -12.49 0.74
N GLU A 189 26.37 -13.21 0.09
CA GLU A 189 26.22 -13.27 -1.37
C GLU A 189 24.74 -13.28 -1.75
N ILE A 190 24.39 -12.61 -2.85
CA ILE A 190 23.02 -12.55 -3.37
C ILE A 190 22.97 -12.97 -4.83
N SER A 191 21.87 -13.58 -5.26
CA SER A 191 21.52 -13.73 -6.68
C SER A 191 20.55 -12.64 -7.13
N LEU A 192 20.36 -12.51 -8.45
CA LEU A 192 19.36 -11.60 -9.02
C LEU A 192 17.95 -11.99 -8.55
N ASN A 193 17.70 -13.30 -8.40
CA ASN A 193 16.42 -13.80 -7.95
C ASN A 193 16.17 -13.50 -6.47
N ASP A 194 17.20 -13.50 -5.62
CA ASP A 194 17.08 -13.08 -4.22
C ASP A 194 16.61 -11.63 -4.13
N TYR A 195 17.22 -10.74 -4.92
CA TYR A 195 16.87 -9.33 -4.94
C TYR A 195 15.47 -9.09 -5.51
N LEU A 196 15.13 -9.73 -6.64
CA LEU A 196 13.78 -9.66 -7.20
C LEU A 196 12.73 -10.21 -6.24
N SER A 197 13.01 -11.31 -5.54
CA SER A 197 12.09 -11.90 -4.55
C SER A 197 11.89 -10.97 -3.35
N ALA A 198 12.94 -10.28 -2.91
CA ALA A 198 12.84 -9.30 -1.82
C ALA A 198 12.02 -8.06 -2.22
N LEU A 199 12.11 -7.65 -3.49
CA LEU A 199 11.25 -6.64 -4.09
C LEU A 199 9.89 -7.21 -4.56
N LYS A 200 9.62 -8.48 -4.28
CA LYS A 200 8.38 -9.16 -4.67
C LYS A 200 8.05 -8.96 -6.15
N PHE A 201 9.08 -9.02 -6.99
CA PHE A 201 9.03 -8.88 -8.44
C PHE A 201 8.39 -7.57 -8.95
N SER A 202 8.38 -6.50 -8.16
CA SER A 202 7.80 -5.20 -8.55
C SER A 202 8.63 -4.42 -9.57
N ILE A 203 9.82 -4.92 -9.94
CA ILE A 203 10.70 -4.30 -10.94
C ILE A 203 11.15 -5.30 -11.98
N SER A 204 11.51 -4.79 -13.16
CA SER A 204 12.05 -5.61 -14.22
C SER A 204 13.44 -6.16 -13.87
N ARG A 205 13.80 -7.29 -14.49
CA ARG A 205 15.14 -7.87 -14.39
C ARG A 205 16.24 -6.88 -14.80
N GLN A 206 15.95 -6.05 -15.80
CA GLN A 206 16.89 -5.04 -16.29
C GLN A 206 17.15 -3.97 -15.22
N GLN A 207 16.10 -3.46 -14.57
CA GLN A 207 16.26 -2.49 -13.48
C GLN A 207 17.02 -3.10 -12.31
N ALA A 208 16.70 -4.35 -11.93
CA ALA A 208 17.39 -5.03 -10.85
C ALA A 208 18.90 -5.21 -11.12
N LEU A 209 19.28 -5.49 -12.37
CA LEU A 209 20.69 -5.56 -12.78
C LEU A 209 21.38 -4.20 -12.73
N LEU A 210 20.68 -3.11 -13.10
CA LEU A 210 21.21 -1.75 -13.00
C LEU A 210 21.47 -1.38 -11.54
N ASP A 211 20.51 -1.65 -10.64
CA ASP A 211 20.65 -1.40 -9.20
C ASP A 211 21.85 -2.15 -8.62
N ILE A 212 22.01 -3.45 -8.93
CA ILE A 212 23.14 -4.28 -8.48
C ILE A 212 24.48 -3.74 -8.98
N LYS A 213 24.56 -3.31 -10.25
CA LYS A 213 25.77 -2.72 -10.81
C LYS A 213 26.11 -1.38 -10.15
N ALA A 214 25.09 -0.54 -9.92
CA ALA A 214 25.25 0.76 -9.27
C ALA A 214 25.73 0.62 -7.80
N ALA A 215 25.43 -0.50 -7.14
CA ALA A 215 25.90 -0.79 -5.79
C ALA A 215 27.39 -1.21 -5.72
N GLY A 216 28.11 -1.29 -6.85
CA GLY A 216 29.55 -1.57 -6.86
C GLY A 216 29.91 -3.00 -6.42
N LEU A 217 28.96 -3.94 -6.53
CA LEU A 217 29.16 -5.31 -6.08
C LEU A 217 30.07 -6.10 -7.02
N THR A 218 30.92 -6.96 -6.46
CA THR A 218 31.78 -7.86 -7.25
C THR A 218 30.98 -9.08 -7.69
N LYS A 219 31.04 -9.38 -8.99
CA LYS A 219 30.44 -10.57 -9.58
C LYS A 219 31.26 -11.82 -9.23
N LYS A 220 30.60 -12.89 -8.81
CA LYS A 220 31.19 -14.22 -8.55
C LYS A 220 30.46 -15.28 -9.38
N GLY A 221 31.22 -16.10 -10.10
CA GLY A 221 30.72 -17.17 -10.98
C GLY A 221 30.57 -16.77 -12.45
N ASP A 222 30.48 -17.79 -13.30
CA ASP A 222 30.38 -17.65 -14.74
C ASP A 222 29.03 -17.06 -15.19
N ALA A 223 28.99 -16.53 -16.42
CA ALA A 223 27.79 -15.93 -16.98
C ALA A 223 26.58 -16.89 -16.96
N GLY A 224 25.40 -16.41 -16.57
CA GLY A 224 24.16 -17.20 -16.61
C GLY A 224 23.29 -17.06 -15.35
N ARG A 225 22.47 -18.08 -15.08
CA ARG A 225 21.50 -18.10 -13.96
C ARG A 225 22.14 -18.28 -12.58
N SER A 226 23.41 -18.69 -12.53
CA SER A 226 24.17 -18.96 -11.30
C SER A 226 25.01 -17.77 -10.80
N VAL A 227 24.93 -16.62 -11.48
CA VAL A 227 25.69 -15.42 -11.09
C VAL A 227 25.27 -14.97 -9.70
N LYS A 228 26.27 -14.78 -8.84
CA LYS A 228 26.12 -14.18 -7.52
C LYS A 228 26.92 -12.89 -7.41
N TRP A 229 26.49 -12.03 -6.51
CA TRP A 229 27.14 -10.76 -6.21
C TRP A 229 27.43 -10.67 -4.72
N LYS A 230 28.56 -10.05 -4.37
CA LYS A 230 28.96 -9.78 -2.98
C LYS A 230 29.52 -8.36 -2.87
N LEU A 231 29.58 -7.84 -1.66
CA LEU A 231 30.30 -6.59 -1.37
C LEU A 231 31.76 -6.75 -1.83
N ALA A 232 32.31 -5.71 -2.46
CA ALA A 232 33.73 -5.64 -2.74
C ALA A 232 34.48 -5.71 -1.41
N ALA A 233 35.51 -6.57 -1.35
CA ALA A 233 36.37 -6.71 -0.18
C ALA A 233 37.24 -5.46 0.00
#